data_AF-A0A7Y3TZA4-F1
#
_entry.id   AF-A0A7Y3TZA4-F1
#
_cell.length_a   1.000
_cell.length_b   1.000
_cell.length_c   1.000
_cell.angle_alpha   90.00
_cell.angle_beta   90.00
_cell.angle_gamma   90.00
#
_symmetry.space_group_name_H-M   'P 1'
#
loop_
_entity.id
_entity.type
_entity.pdbx_description
1 polymer ?
#
loop_
_entity_poly.entity_id
_entity_poly.type
_entity_poly.pdbx_seq_one_letter_code
_entity_poly.pdbx_strand_id
1 'polypeptide(L)'
;MIEQRHHDEAAAMVKASGWADDHSEAFRWGLEYAIAWTLAGRPTTPEQNINTACPYADRTAEKDAWHSGFQLGKNNTTAPESMGA
;
A
#
# COMPACT_ATOMS: atom_id res chain seq x y z
N MET A 1 14.51 -0.61 1.13
CA MET A 1 13.83 -1.80 1.68
C MET A 1 12.90 -1.38 2.81
N ILE A 2 11.62 -1.75 2.75
CA ILE A 2 10.66 -1.55 3.86
C ILE A 2 10.91 -2.65 4.87
N GLU A 3 11.12 -2.29 6.14
CA GLU A 3 11.33 -3.28 7.20
C GLU A 3 10.06 -4.10 7.46
N GLN A 4 10.21 -5.38 7.83
CA GLN A 4 9.08 -6.28 8.13
C GLN A 4 8.11 -5.67 9.16
N ARG A 5 8.61 -4.92 10.15
CA ARG A 5 7.79 -4.21 11.13
C ARG A 5 6.72 -3.30 10.50
N HIS A 6 7.05 -2.65 9.38
CA HIS A 6 6.10 -1.77 8.68
C HIS A 6 5.07 -2.56 7.89
N HIS A 7 5.45 -3.74 7.38
CA HIS A 7 4.49 -4.66 6.77
C HIS A 7 3.51 -5.23 7.81
N ASP A 8 4.01 -5.62 8.97
CA ASP A 8 3.19 -6.14 10.07
C ASP A 8 2.22 -5.06 10.60
N GLU A 9 2.71 -3.84 10.78
CA GLU A 9 1.89 -2.70 11.20
C GLU A 9 0.83 -2.33 10.15
N ALA A 10 1.20 -2.34 8.85
CA ALA A 10 0.26 -2.12 7.77
C ALA A 10 -0.86 -3.18 7.73
N ALA A 11 -0.51 -4.46 7.88
CA ALA A 11 -1.49 -5.55 7.93
C ALA A 11 -2.44 -5.40 9.13
N ALA A 12 -1.92 -5.00 10.30
CA ALA A 12 -2.74 -4.71 11.46
C ALA A 12 -3.71 -3.54 11.23
N MET A 13 -3.24 -2.46 10.60
CA MET A 13 -4.07 -1.30 10.25
C MET A 13 -5.19 -1.66 9.28
N VAL A 14 -4.88 -2.41 8.20
CA VAL A 14 -5.87 -2.85 7.22
C VAL A 14 -6.93 -3.75 7.86
N LYS A 15 -6.49 -4.68 8.72
CA LYS A 15 -7.41 -5.54 9.46
C LYS A 15 -8.32 -4.76 10.41
N ALA A 16 -7.82 -3.71 11.05
CA ALA A 16 -8.61 -2.90 11.98
C ALA A 16 -9.59 -1.96 11.28
N SER A 17 -9.27 -1.50 10.06
CA SER A 17 -10.08 -0.53 9.32
C SER A 17 -11.20 -1.16 8.48
N GLY A 18 -11.11 -2.46 8.17
CA GLY A 18 -12.06 -3.15 7.29
C GLY A 18 -11.99 -2.68 5.84
N TRP A 19 -10.98 -1.88 5.46
CA TRP A 19 -10.87 -1.29 4.11
C TRP A 19 -10.71 -2.30 2.98
N ALA A 20 -10.39 -3.56 3.30
CA ALA A 20 -10.19 -4.62 2.34
C ALA A 20 -11.24 -5.75 2.43
N ASP A 21 -12.25 -5.63 3.28
CA ASP A 21 -13.17 -6.75 3.58
C ASP A 21 -14.03 -7.19 2.37
N ASP A 22 -14.44 -6.23 1.52
CA ASP A 22 -15.21 -6.49 0.29
C ASP A 22 -14.33 -6.56 -0.98
N HIS A 23 -13.01 -6.65 -0.83
CA HIS A 23 -12.07 -6.56 -1.94
C HIS A 23 -11.24 -7.85 -2.14
N SER A 24 -10.62 -7.97 -3.32
CA SER A 24 -9.76 -9.11 -3.63
C SER A 24 -8.47 -9.11 -2.83
N GLU A 25 -7.83 -10.28 -2.70
CA GLU A 25 -6.53 -10.38 -2.02
C GLU A 25 -5.46 -9.49 -2.67
N ALA A 26 -5.50 -9.35 -4.00
CA ALA A 26 -4.60 -8.46 -4.73
C ALA A 26 -4.76 -7.00 -4.30
N PHE A 27 -6.01 -6.54 -4.12
CA PHE A 27 -6.30 -5.21 -3.60
C PHE A 27 -5.77 -5.03 -2.18
N ARG A 28 -6.05 -6.01 -1.29
CA ARG A 28 -5.55 -6.00 0.09
C ARG A 28 -4.03 -5.87 0.14
N TRP A 29 -3.31 -6.65 -0.66
CA TRP A 29 -1.84 -6.60 -0.73
C TRP A 29 -1.32 -5.26 -1.22
N GLY A 30 -1.97 -4.66 -2.21
CA GLY A 30 -1.62 -3.31 -2.68
C GLY A 30 -1.81 -2.26 -1.59
N LEU A 31 -2.91 -2.35 -0.85
CA LEU A 31 -3.25 -1.48 0.27
C LEU A 31 -2.23 -1.59 1.40
N GLU A 32 -1.93 -2.81 1.85
CA GLU A 32 -0.93 -3.08 2.89
C GLU A 32 0.45 -2.57 2.46
N TYR A 33 0.86 -2.81 1.21
CA TYR A 33 2.14 -2.33 0.69
C TYR A 33 2.22 -0.80 0.66
N ALA A 34 1.14 -0.11 0.27
CA ALA A 34 1.10 1.35 0.29
C ALA A 34 1.23 1.93 1.70
N ILE A 35 0.56 1.33 2.68
CA ILE A 35 0.65 1.75 4.07
C ILE A 35 2.06 1.53 4.59
N ALA A 36 2.64 0.34 4.36
CA ALA A 36 4.01 0.02 4.75
C ALA A 36 5.04 0.96 4.09
N TRP A 37 4.83 1.28 2.81
CA TRP A 37 5.65 2.26 2.07
C TRP A 37 5.57 3.66 2.68
N THR A 38 4.38 4.11 3.08
CA THR A 38 4.21 5.40 3.76
C THR A 38 4.86 5.41 5.14
N LEU A 39 4.68 4.35 5.93
CA LEU A 39 5.30 4.19 7.26
C LEU A 39 6.83 4.19 7.19
N ALA A 40 7.39 3.63 6.12
CA ALA A 40 8.83 3.64 5.86
C ALA A 40 9.37 4.99 5.34
N GLY A 41 8.54 6.04 5.28
CA GLY A 41 8.96 7.37 4.85
C GLY A 41 9.02 7.56 3.32
N ARG A 42 8.23 6.78 2.57
CA ARG A 42 8.09 6.89 1.10
C ARG A 42 9.41 6.77 0.33
N PRO A 43 10.22 5.72 0.57
CA PRO A 43 11.48 5.52 -0.15
C PRO A 43 11.26 5.47 -1.67
N THR A 44 12.16 6.11 -2.42
CA THR A 44 12.12 6.24 -3.90
C THR A 44 13.01 5.22 -4.62
N THR A 45 13.62 4.29 -3.88
CA THR A 45 14.57 3.31 -4.44
C THR A 45 13.93 2.41 -5.50
N PRO A 46 14.66 2.02 -6.56
CA PRO A 46 14.15 1.22 -7.67
C PRO A 46 13.62 -0.16 -7.25
N GLU A 47 14.12 -0.74 -6.15
CA GLU A 47 13.59 -1.98 -5.54
C GLU A 47 12.12 -1.87 -5.11
N GLN A 48 11.58 -0.65 -5.03
CA GLN A 48 10.22 -0.34 -4.57
C GLN A 48 9.40 0.40 -5.61
N ASN A 49 9.83 0.38 -6.87
CA ASN A 49 8.98 0.82 -7.96
C ASN A 49 7.68 0.02 -7.89
N ILE A 50 6.56 0.72 -7.85
CA ILE A 50 5.20 0.14 -7.81
C ILE A 50 5.03 -0.96 -8.86
N ASN A 51 5.68 -0.81 -10.02
CA ASN A 51 5.65 -1.80 -11.10
C ASN A 51 6.50 -3.05 -10.86
N THR A 52 7.54 -2.99 -10.02
CA THR A 52 8.37 -4.14 -9.63
C THR A 52 7.95 -4.76 -8.30
N ALA A 53 7.24 -4.00 -7.46
CA ALA A 53 6.68 -4.47 -6.19
C ALA A 53 5.38 -5.26 -6.36
N CYS A 54 4.62 -4.97 -7.42
CA CYS A 54 3.43 -5.75 -7.78
C CYS A 54 3.85 -7.13 -8.33
N PRO A 55 3.47 -8.25 -7.68
CA PRO A 55 3.86 -9.59 -8.13
C PRO A 55 3.05 -10.08 -9.34
N TYR A 56 1.99 -9.36 -9.71
CA TYR A 56 1.09 -9.75 -10.78
C TYR A 56 1.60 -9.32 -12.16
N ALA A 57 1.34 -10.15 -13.16
CA ALA A 57 1.70 -9.86 -14.54
C ALA A 57 1.01 -8.58 -15.05
N ASP A 58 1.61 -7.95 -16.06
CA ASP A 58 1.00 -6.81 -16.73
C ASP A 58 -0.37 -7.14 -17.33
N ARG A 59 -1.29 -6.16 -17.28
CA ARG A 59 -2.63 -6.22 -17.87
C ARG A 59 -3.52 -7.35 -17.32
N THR A 60 -3.36 -7.68 -16.04
CA THR A 60 -4.29 -8.57 -15.32
C THR A 60 -5.20 -7.77 -14.39
N ALA A 61 -6.40 -8.31 -14.14
CA ALA A 61 -7.33 -7.74 -13.17
C ALA A 61 -6.72 -7.70 -11.75
N GLU A 62 -5.83 -8.64 -11.43
CA GLU A 62 -5.10 -8.63 -10.15
C GLU A 62 -4.13 -7.46 -10.04
N LYS A 63 -3.40 -7.14 -11.13
CA LYS A 63 -2.54 -5.96 -11.16
C LYS A 63 -3.37 -4.69 -10.99
N ASP A 64 -4.48 -4.54 -11.69
CA ASP A 64 -5.37 -3.38 -11.56
C ASP A 64 -5.95 -3.26 -10.14
N ALA A 65 -6.34 -4.38 -9.53
CA ALA A 65 -6.82 -4.42 -8.15
C ALA A 65 -5.72 -4.02 -7.16
N TRP A 66 -4.49 -4.53 -7.35
CA TRP A 66 -3.34 -4.18 -6.51
C TRP A 66 -3.00 -2.69 -6.62
N HIS A 67 -2.97 -2.13 -7.84
CA HIS A 67 -2.76 -0.70 -8.03
C HIS A 67 -3.88 0.14 -7.39
N SER A 68 -5.13 -0.30 -7.48
CA SER A 68 -6.27 0.35 -6.82
C SER A 68 -6.10 0.38 -5.29
N GLY A 69 -5.74 -0.75 -4.69
CA GLY A 69 -5.47 -0.85 -3.26
C GLY A 69 -4.30 0.04 -2.84
N PHE A 70 -3.23 0.07 -3.63
CA PHE A 70 -2.07 0.91 -3.38
C PHE A 70 -2.40 2.41 -3.39
N GLN A 71 -3.21 2.86 -4.34
CA GLN A 71 -3.67 4.26 -4.38
C GLN A 71 -4.53 4.61 -3.16
N LEU A 72 -5.44 3.72 -2.76
CA LEU A 72 -6.27 3.93 -1.57
C LEU A 72 -5.39 4.04 -0.32
N GLY A 73 -4.41 3.14 -0.15
CA GLY A 73 -3.50 3.15 1.00
C GLY A 73 -2.71 4.43 1.09
N LYS A 74 -2.17 4.92 -0.05
CA LYS A 74 -1.47 6.20 -0.10
C LYS A 74 -2.34 7.37 0.34
N ASN A 75 -3.58 7.44 -0.13
CA ASN A 75 -4.50 8.55 0.17
C ASN A 75 -4.98 8.53 1.63
N ASN A 76 -5.03 7.35 2.26
CA ASN A 76 -5.45 7.23 3.66
C ASN A 76 -4.27 7.30 4.64
N THR A 77 -3.02 7.19 4.17
CA THR A 77 -1.81 7.32 4.99
C THR A 77 -1.02 8.59 4.74
N THR A 78 -1.47 9.46 3.84
CA THR A 78 -1.04 10.86 3.86
C THR A 78 -1.39 11.45 5.21
N ALA A 79 -0.39 11.48 6.10
CA ALA A 79 -0.36 12.34 7.26
C ALA A 79 -0.87 13.73 6.85
N PRO A 80 -1.67 14.41 7.69
CA PRO A 80 -2.23 15.71 7.36
C PRO A 80 -1.10 16.61 6.87
N GLU A 81 -1.21 17.08 5.63
CA GLU A 81 -0.43 18.23 5.21
C GLU A 81 -0.58 19.27 6.32
N SER A 82 0.56 19.76 6.79
CA SER A 82 0.63 20.88 7.71
C SER A 82 -0.46 21.91 7.37
N MET A 83 -1.52 21.97 8.18
CA MET A 83 -2.20 23.24 8.43
C MET A 83 -1.23 24.08 9.25
N GLY A 84 -0.16 24.51 8.59
CA GLY A 84 0.80 25.48 9.06
C GLY A 84 0.49 26.79 8.37
N ALA A 85 -0.20 27.67 9.10
CA ALA A 85 0.09 29.09 9.31
C ALA A 85 -1.16 29.77 9.88
#